data_AF-A0A7C3DMM4-F1
#
_entry.id   AF-A0A7C3DMM4-F1
#
_cell.length_a   1.000
_cell.length_b   1.000
_cell.length_c   1.000
_cell.angle_alpha   90.00
_cell.angle_beta   90.00
_cell.angle_gamma   90.00
#
_symmetry.space_group_name_H-M   'P 1'
#
loop_
_entity.id
_entity.type
_entity.pdbx_description
1 polymer ?
#
loop_
_entity_poly.entity_id
_entity_poly.type
_entity_poly.pdbx_seq_one_letter_code
_entity_poly.pdbx_strand_id
1 'polypeptide(L)'
;MESHFLGESVMLCREKAQTQTDQTTHSTRLRMKKLIVAAAIGFVAVGALAQGQFNFGNRVTLATPPIDAKVFDNLGQPLAGAAYWAQAYVGTDPSSLAPVGSPVNFRTGGAAGYITTTTVTTPFAGGTQVWVEMRAWEAAGGNSYEAAVAAGKLFGKSNPIQLTVAVAPNTPPDMVGLQSFSLVPEPSTMALGLLGAAALLLRRRS
;
A
#
# COMPACT_ATOMS: atom_id res chain seq x y z
N MET A 1 -11.24 -83.85 -9.42
CA MET A 1 -10.84 -82.92 -8.33
C MET A 1 -9.84 -81.89 -8.87
N GLU A 2 -10.13 -81.29 -10.03
CA GLU A 2 -9.25 -80.30 -10.70
C GLU A 2 -9.98 -79.00 -11.06
N SER A 3 -11.32 -78.99 -11.09
CA SER A 3 -12.13 -77.81 -11.38
C SER A 3 -12.21 -76.80 -10.22
N HIS A 4 -11.86 -77.20 -8.99
CA HIS A 4 -11.87 -76.30 -7.82
C HIS A 4 -10.58 -75.48 -7.68
N PHE A 5 -9.44 -75.99 -8.17
CA PHE A 5 -8.12 -75.37 -7.98
C PHE A 5 -7.84 -74.24 -9.00
N LEU A 6 -8.41 -74.33 -10.19
CA LEU A 6 -8.34 -73.30 -11.23
C LEU A 6 -9.17 -72.04 -10.90
N GLY A 7 -10.25 -72.19 -10.12
CA GLY A 7 -11.11 -71.08 -9.72
C GLY A 7 -10.44 -70.09 -8.75
N GLU A 8 -9.76 -70.60 -7.73
CA GLU A 8 -9.05 -69.77 -6.74
C GLU A 8 -7.85 -69.05 -7.36
N SER A 9 -7.08 -69.72 -8.22
CA SER A 9 -5.92 -69.11 -8.87
C SER A 9 -6.29 -67.93 -9.78
N VAL A 10 -7.41 -68.03 -10.51
CA VAL A 10 -7.92 -66.94 -11.35
C VAL A 10 -8.48 -65.79 -10.49
N MET A 11 -9.10 -66.11 -9.35
CA MET A 11 -9.64 -65.10 -8.42
C MET A 11 -8.52 -64.30 -7.75
N LEU A 12 -7.47 -64.97 -7.25
CA LEU A 12 -6.32 -64.31 -6.63
C LEU A 12 -5.56 -63.40 -7.61
N CYS A 13 -5.47 -63.80 -8.87
CA CYS A 13 -4.83 -62.98 -9.91
C CYS A 13 -5.64 -61.71 -10.23
N ARG A 14 -6.98 -61.79 -10.21
CA ARG A 14 -7.86 -60.64 -10.45
C ARG A 14 -7.82 -59.63 -9.29
N GLU A 15 -7.77 -60.11 -8.05
CA GLU A 15 -7.69 -59.26 -6.86
C GLU A 15 -6.35 -58.50 -6.78
N LYS A 16 -5.24 -59.17 -7.12
CA LYS A 16 -3.92 -58.51 -7.20
C LYS A 16 -3.88 -57.44 -8.29
N ALA A 17 -4.48 -57.69 -9.46
CA ALA A 17 -4.54 -56.72 -10.55
C ALA A 17 -5.39 -55.49 -10.21
N GLN A 18 -6.51 -55.68 -9.51
CA GLN A 18 -7.37 -54.57 -9.05
C GLN A 18 -6.66 -53.71 -8.00
N THR A 19 -5.99 -54.33 -7.03
CA THR A 19 -5.23 -53.61 -5.99
C THR A 19 -4.08 -52.78 -6.59
N GLN A 20 -3.41 -53.30 -7.61
CA GLN A 20 -2.31 -52.60 -8.27
C GLN A 20 -2.77 -51.41 -9.13
N THR A 21 -3.97 -51.50 -9.72
CA THR A 21 -4.56 -50.42 -10.52
C THR A 21 -5.03 -49.25 -9.63
N ASP A 22 -5.55 -49.55 -8.44
CA ASP A 22 -6.03 -48.55 -7.49
C ASP A 22 -4.87 -47.77 -6.81
N GLN A 23 -3.83 -48.49 -6.39
CA GLN A 23 -2.60 -47.90 -5.82
C GLN A 23 -1.90 -46.93 -6.79
N THR A 24 -1.87 -47.27 -8.09
CA THR A 24 -1.24 -46.46 -9.13
C THR A 24 -2.03 -45.16 -9.38
N THR A 25 -3.36 -45.24 -9.33
CA THR A 25 -4.26 -44.08 -9.55
C THR A 25 -4.19 -43.08 -8.39
N HIS A 26 -4.09 -43.57 -7.15
CA HIS A 26 -3.96 -42.74 -5.95
C HIS A 26 -2.59 -42.02 -5.90
N SER A 27 -1.50 -42.71 -6.25
CA SER A 27 -0.14 -42.15 -6.31
C SER A 27 0.01 -41.01 -7.33
N THR A 28 -0.57 -41.18 -8.52
CA THR A 28 -0.52 -40.16 -9.58
C THR A 28 -1.34 -38.91 -9.21
N ARG A 29 -2.51 -39.08 -8.57
CA ARG A 29 -3.32 -37.94 -8.07
C ARG A 29 -2.62 -37.17 -6.95
N LEU A 30 -1.90 -37.83 -6.04
CA LEU A 30 -1.15 -37.14 -4.98
C LEU A 30 0.07 -36.38 -5.52
N ARG A 31 0.81 -36.95 -6.48
CA ARG A 31 1.91 -36.24 -7.15
C ARG A 31 1.41 -35.03 -7.93
N MET A 32 0.30 -35.16 -8.66
CA MET A 32 -0.24 -34.05 -9.46
C MET A 32 -0.77 -32.91 -8.58
N LYS A 33 -1.39 -33.20 -7.41
CA LYS A 33 -1.75 -32.17 -6.41
C LYS A 33 -0.54 -31.46 -5.82
N LYS A 34 0.53 -32.20 -5.49
CA LYS A 34 1.79 -31.63 -4.99
C LYS A 34 2.49 -30.77 -6.05
N LEU A 35 2.43 -31.17 -7.32
CA LEU A 35 2.99 -30.40 -8.45
C LEU A 35 2.19 -29.11 -8.70
N ILE A 36 0.86 -29.14 -8.60
CA ILE A 36 0.00 -27.94 -8.73
C ILE A 36 0.27 -26.96 -7.57
N VAL A 37 0.37 -27.46 -6.33
CA VAL A 37 0.67 -26.61 -5.16
C VAL A 37 2.07 -25.99 -5.26
N ALA A 38 3.08 -26.76 -5.69
CA ALA A 38 4.44 -26.24 -5.89
C ALA A 38 4.52 -25.17 -7.01
N ALA A 39 3.80 -25.37 -8.12
CA ALA A 39 3.73 -24.38 -9.20
C ALA A 39 3.03 -23.08 -8.79
N ALA A 40 1.98 -23.16 -7.97
CA ALA A 40 1.29 -21.98 -7.43
C ALA A 40 2.19 -21.16 -6.48
N ILE A 41 3.01 -21.82 -5.65
CA ILE A 41 3.98 -21.14 -4.77
C ILE A 41 5.10 -20.48 -5.58
N GLY A 42 5.55 -21.13 -6.67
CA GLY A 42 6.54 -20.55 -7.59
C GLY A 42 6.06 -19.30 -8.32
N PHE A 43 4.80 -19.25 -8.77
CA PHE A 43 4.24 -18.08 -9.46
C PHE A 43 3.98 -16.89 -8.52
N VAL A 44 3.64 -17.13 -7.26
CA VAL A 44 3.43 -16.05 -6.26
C VAL A 44 4.77 -15.38 -5.87
N ALA A 45 5.88 -16.12 -5.88
CA ALA A 45 7.20 -15.57 -5.51
C ALA A 45 7.77 -14.58 -6.54
N VAL A 46 7.44 -14.72 -7.84
CA VAL A 46 7.93 -13.81 -8.89
C VAL A 46 7.26 -12.43 -8.81
N GLY A 47 6.02 -12.36 -8.30
CA GLY A 47 5.30 -11.10 -8.13
C GLY A 47 5.91 -10.17 -7.07
N ALA A 48 6.63 -10.71 -6.08
CA ALA A 48 7.26 -9.93 -5.02
C ALA A 48 8.55 -9.21 -5.48
N LEU A 49 9.26 -9.77 -6.47
CA LEU A 49 10.52 -9.20 -6.97
C LEU A 49 10.33 -8.16 -8.07
N ALA A 50 9.12 -7.99 -8.59
CA ALA A 50 8.80 -7.01 -9.62
C ALA A 50 8.18 -5.72 -9.06
N GLN A 51 7.96 -5.63 -7.74
CA GLN A 51 7.31 -4.46 -7.14
C GLN A 51 8.19 -3.22 -7.28
N GLY A 52 7.60 -2.14 -7.77
CA GLY A 52 8.23 -0.85 -7.93
C GLY A 52 8.38 -0.15 -6.59
N GLN A 53 9.49 0.55 -6.43
CA GLN A 53 9.89 1.29 -5.24
C GLN A 53 10.20 2.74 -5.61
N PHE A 54 10.09 3.62 -4.61
CA PHE A 54 10.55 5.02 -4.67
C PHE A 54 11.03 5.46 -3.28
N ASN A 55 11.81 6.53 -3.23
CA ASN A 55 12.25 7.14 -1.97
C ASN A 55 11.18 8.12 -1.49
N PHE A 56 10.57 7.80 -0.35
CA PHE A 56 9.66 8.67 0.36
C PHE A 56 10.46 9.60 1.29
N GLY A 57 10.60 10.85 0.88
CA GLY A 57 11.31 11.88 1.62
C GLY A 57 10.95 13.26 1.07
N ASN A 58 10.96 14.27 1.93
CA ASN A 58 10.63 15.65 1.58
C ASN A 58 11.83 16.60 1.61
N ARG A 59 13.05 16.04 1.71
CA ARG A 59 14.30 16.77 1.56
C ARG A 59 15.36 15.90 0.91
N VAL A 60 15.79 16.27 -0.29
CA VAL A 60 16.90 15.64 -1.02
C VAL A 60 17.67 16.74 -1.74
N THR A 61 18.76 17.20 -1.14
CA THR A 61 19.55 18.33 -1.68
C THR A 61 20.38 17.96 -2.90
N LEU A 62 20.60 16.66 -3.12
CA LEU A 62 21.36 16.13 -4.27
C LEU A 62 20.46 15.77 -5.47
N ALA A 63 19.14 15.82 -5.31
CA ALA A 63 18.20 15.63 -6.42
C ALA A 63 18.29 16.79 -7.42
N THR A 64 17.90 16.55 -8.67
CA THR A 64 17.86 17.58 -9.71
C THR A 64 16.45 17.68 -10.30
N PRO A 65 15.70 18.77 -10.05
CA PRO A 65 15.97 19.84 -9.09
C PRO A 65 15.99 19.36 -7.62
N PRO A 66 16.66 20.10 -6.71
CA PRO A 66 16.68 19.76 -5.29
C PRO A 66 15.28 19.75 -4.69
N ILE A 67 15.05 18.82 -3.77
CA ILE A 67 13.79 18.73 -3.02
C ILE A 67 14.00 19.40 -1.67
N ASP A 68 13.22 20.45 -1.40
CA ASP A 68 13.13 21.11 -0.10
C ASP A 68 11.68 21.49 0.20
N ALA A 69 10.92 20.52 0.70
CA ALA A 69 9.47 20.62 0.88
C ALA A 69 9.09 20.46 2.35
N LYS A 70 9.31 21.52 3.13
CA LYS A 70 9.00 21.53 4.57
C LYS A 70 7.49 21.52 4.80
N VAL A 71 7.04 20.71 5.77
CA VAL A 71 5.64 20.67 6.18
C VAL A 71 5.43 21.49 7.44
N PHE A 72 4.38 22.31 7.44
CA PHE A 72 4.05 23.23 8.52
C PHE A 72 2.69 22.88 9.15
N ASP A 73 2.44 23.36 10.36
CA ASP A 73 1.12 23.36 10.98
C ASP A 73 0.27 24.55 10.48
N ASN A 74 -0.92 24.72 11.07
CA ASN A 74 -1.83 25.81 10.72
C ASN A 74 -1.32 27.20 11.15
N LEU A 75 -0.33 27.25 12.04
CA LEU A 75 0.29 28.47 12.56
C LEU A 75 1.61 28.80 11.84
N GLY A 76 1.98 28.03 10.82
CA GLY A 76 3.22 28.19 10.06
C GLY A 76 4.47 27.66 10.79
N GLN A 77 4.32 26.90 11.87
CA GLN A 77 5.44 26.23 12.54
C GLN A 77 5.76 24.90 11.86
N PRO A 78 7.04 24.55 11.72
CA PRO A 78 7.42 23.27 11.13
C PRO A 78 6.96 22.10 12.00
N LEU A 79 6.37 21.07 11.38
CA LEU A 79 5.92 19.88 12.12
C LEU A 79 7.10 19.15 12.77
N ALA A 80 6.96 18.75 14.03
CA ALA A 80 8.05 18.14 14.77
C ALA A 80 7.63 16.91 15.57
N GLY A 81 8.47 15.87 15.52
CA GLY A 81 8.38 14.71 16.39
C GLY A 81 7.18 13.79 16.12
N ALA A 82 6.78 13.06 17.15
CA ALA A 82 5.78 12.00 17.07
C ALA A 82 4.31 12.49 17.14
N ALA A 83 4.10 13.80 17.33
CA ALA A 83 2.76 14.39 17.31
C ALA A 83 2.14 14.40 15.90
N TYR A 84 2.94 14.18 14.87
CA TYR A 84 2.52 14.18 13.48
C TYR A 84 3.06 12.97 12.74
N TRP A 85 2.25 12.48 11.81
CA TRP A 85 2.60 11.40 10.90
C TRP A 85 2.61 11.90 9.47
N ALA A 86 3.43 11.26 8.65
CA ALA A 86 3.39 11.38 7.20
C ALA A 86 3.38 10.00 6.55
N GLN A 87 2.64 9.86 5.47
CA GLN A 87 2.58 8.63 4.69
C GLN A 87 2.45 8.95 3.21
N ALA A 88 3.00 8.07 2.37
CA ALA A 88 2.87 8.18 0.93
C ALA A 88 1.55 7.57 0.46
N TYR A 89 0.90 8.25 -0.48
CA TYR A 89 -0.29 7.78 -1.17
C TYR A 89 0.03 7.63 -2.65
N VAL A 90 -0.25 6.47 -3.23
CA VAL A 90 0.14 6.14 -4.61
C VAL A 90 -1.03 5.56 -5.39
N GLY A 91 -1.09 5.90 -6.68
CA GLY A 91 -2.08 5.37 -7.62
C GLY A 91 -1.71 5.69 -9.07
N THR A 92 -2.39 5.07 -10.02
CA THR A 92 -2.25 5.38 -11.45
C THR A 92 -3.09 6.59 -11.88
N ASP A 93 -4.02 7.02 -11.03
CA ASP A 93 -4.88 8.18 -11.21
C ASP A 93 -4.70 9.12 -10.01
N PRO A 94 -4.45 10.43 -10.23
CA PRO A 94 -4.28 11.39 -9.13
C PRO A 94 -5.53 11.52 -8.23
N SER A 95 -6.71 11.11 -8.71
CA SER A 95 -7.95 11.10 -7.93
C SER A 95 -8.15 9.84 -7.08
N SER A 96 -7.39 8.77 -7.34
CA SER A 96 -7.52 7.47 -6.68
C SER A 96 -6.18 6.97 -6.15
N LEU A 97 -5.72 7.58 -5.07
CA LEU A 97 -4.48 7.22 -4.40
C LEU A 97 -4.74 6.43 -3.12
N ALA A 98 -3.99 5.36 -2.92
CA ALA A 98 -4.06 4.50 -1.74
C ALA A 98 -2.80 4.62 -0.88
N PRO A 99 -2.90 4.47 0.45
CA PRO A 99 -1.75 4.52 1.34
C PRO A 99 -0.76 3.39 1.03
N VAL A 100 0.53 3.71 1.01
CA VAL A 100 1.63 2.74 0.86
C VAL A 100 2.71 3.00 1.89
N GLY A 101 3.37 1.93 2.33
CA GLY A 101 4.34 1.98 3.42
C GLY A 101 3.71 2.32 4.78
N SER A 102 4.53 2.28 5.84
CA SER A 102 4.11 2.67 7.19
C SER A 102 4.19 4.19 7.37
N PRO A 103 3.30 4.80 8.16
CA PRO A 103 3.44 6.20 8.56
C PRO A 103 4.78 6.44 9.25
N VAL A 104 5.42 7.57 8.94
CA VAL A 104 6.71 8.00 9.52
C VAL A 104 6.54 9.31 10.28
N ASN A 105 7.33 9.50 11.34
CA ASN A 105 7.31 10.72 12.13
C ASN A 105 8.17 11.83 11.51
N PHE A 106 7.90 13.07 11.92
CA PHE A 106 8.73 14.21 11.58
C PHE A 106 9.97 14.28 12.48
N ARG A 107 11.05 14.80 11.91
CA ARG A 107 12.29 15.10 12.65
C ARG A 107 12.06 16.28 13.58
N THR A 108 13.00 16.49 14.50
CA THR A 108 12.95 17.56 15.51
C THR A 108 14.10 18.56 15.33
N GLY A 109 14.07 19.66 16.08
CA GLY A 109 15.11 20.70 16.05
C GLY A 109 15.23 21.40 14.69
N GLY A 110 16.45 21.66 14.24
CA GLY A 110 16.70 22.34 12.96
C GLY A 110 16.20 21.59 11.71
N ALA A 111 15.83 20.31 11.86
CA ALA A 111 15.24 19.50 10.80
C ALA A 111 13.72 19.33 10.93
N ALA A 112 13.06 20.10 11.80
CA ALA A 112 11.61 20.11 11.88
C ALA A 112 10.96 20.43 10.51
N GLY A 113 9.85 19.78 10.26
CA GLY A 113 9.09 19.82 9.01
C GLY A 113 9.63 18.87 7.94
N TYR A 114 10.71 18.13 8.22
CA TYR A 114 11.21 17.05 7.36
C TYR A 114 11.02 15.67 7.99
N ILE A 115 10.87 14.66 7.14
CA ILE A 115 10.87 13.25 7.54
C ILE A 115 12.24 12.62 7.29
N THR A 116 12.48 11.45 7.88
CA THR A 116 13.61 10.61 7.48
C THR A 116 13.24 9.90 6.18
N THR A 117 14.06 10.10 5.14
CA THR A 117 13.85 9.44 3.84
C THR A 117 13.88 7.92 4.01
N THR A 118 12.86 7.24 3.50
CA THR A 118 12.73 5.78 3.52
C THR A 118 12.31 5.27 2.15
N THR A 119 12.72 4.06 1.78
CA THR A 119 12.26 3.43 0.54
C THR A 119 10.91 2.78 0.77
N VAL A 120 9.92 3.12 -0.07
CA VAL A 120 8.57 2.58 -0.01
C VAL A 120 8.32 1.70 -1.21
N THR A 121 7.82 0.49 -0.95
CA THR A 121 7.39 -0.46 -1.99
C THR A 121 5.93 -0.21 -2.35
N THR A 122 5.64 -0.19 -3.64
CA THR A 122 4.31 0.03 -4.21
C THR A 122 3.69 -1.29 -4.68
N PRO A 123 2.36 -1.35 -4.81
CA PRO A 123 1.69 -2.51 -5.41
C PRO A 123 1.87 -2.58 -6.95
N PHE A 124 2.48 -1.57 -7.56
CA PHE A 124 2.69 -1.48 -9.00
C PHE A 124 4.02 -2.11 -9.40
N ALA A 125 4.13 -2.61 -10.64
CA ALA A 125 5.39 -3.14 -11.13
C ALA A 125 6.43 -2.02 -11.36
N GLY A 126 7.72 -2.33 -11.23
CA GLY A 126 8.79 -1.43 -11.63
C GLY A 126 8.66 -1.01 -13.11
N GLY A 127 9.00 0.23 -13.40
CA GLY A 127 8.79 0.86 -14.72
C GLY A 127 7.40 1.48 -14.90
N THR A 128 6.48 1.29 -13.96
CA THR A 128 5.14 1.91 -14.02
C THR A 128 5.21 3.38 -13.64
N GLN A 129 4.56 4.24 -14.42
CA GLN A 129 4.36 5.62 -14.06
C GLN A 129 3.18 5.73 -13.09
N VAL A 130 3.43 6.35 -11.93
CA VAL A 130 2.43 6.49 -10.86
C VAL A 130 2.39 7.92 -10.36
N TRP A 131 1.26 8.28 -9.78
CA TRP A 131 1.07 9.50 -9.01
C TRP A 131 1.36 9.22 -7.54
N VAL A 132 2.10 10.12 -6.91
CA VAL A 132 2.48 10.03 -5.49
C VAL A 132 2.12 11.35 -4.80
N GLU A 133 1.50 11.24 -3.64
CA GLU A 133 1.24 12.37 -2.72
C GLU A 133 1.84 12.05 -1.35
N MET A 134 2.38 13.08 -0.69
CA MET A 134 2.68 13.02 0.73
C MET A 134 1.46 13.54 1.49
N ARG A 135 0.90 12.72 2.38
CA ARG A 135 -0.16 13.15 3.30
C ARG A 135 0.37 13.18 4.71
N ALA A 136 0.03 14.24 5.43
CA ALA A 136 0.45 14.43 6.82
C ALA A 136 -0.76 14.77 7.69
N TRP A 137 -0.74 14.28 8.93
CA TRP A 137 -1.82 14.47 9.89
C TRP A 137 -1.32 14.43 11.33
N GLU A 138 -2.14 14.92 12.24
CA GLU A 138 -1.91 14.87 13.68
C GLU A 138 -2.17 13.46 14.24
N ALA A 139 -1.20 12.92 14.98
CA ALA A 139 -1.26 11.58 15.57
C ALA A 139 -2.44 11.36 16.51
N ALA A 140 -2.94 12.43 17.15
CA ALA A 140 -4.13 12.37 17.99
C ALA A 140 -5.42 12.03 17.23
N GLY A 141 -5.42 12.14 15.89
CA GLY A 141 -6.55 11.78 15.04
C GLY A 141 -6.62 10.30 14.66
N GLY A 142 -5.56 9.54 14.93
CA GLY A 142 -5.50 8.10 14.67
C GLY A 142 -4.33 7.69 13.78
N ASN A 143 -4.32 6.39 13.45
CA ASN A 143 -3.20 5.75 12.75
C ASN A 143 -3.27 5.86 11.22
N SER A 144 -4.31 6.51 10.68
CA SER A 144 -4.45 6.78 9.25
C SER A 144 -4.89 8.22 9.02
N TYR A 145 -4.63 8.70 7.81
CA TYR A 145 -5.04 10.02 7.35
C TYR A 145 -6.57 10.16 7.43
N GLU A 146 -7.30 9.15 6.96
CA GLU A 146 -8.77 9.14 6.94
C GLU A 146 -9.35 9.18 8.36
N ALA A 147 -8.71 8.52 9.33
CA ALA A 147 -9.12 8.58 10.73
C ALA A 147 -8.94 9.99 11.30
N ALA A 148 -7.81 10.64 10.99
CA ALA A 148 -7.55 12.01 11.44
C ALA A 148 -8.49 13.04 10.80
N VAL A 149 -8.84 12.85 9.53
CA VAL A 149 -9.87 13.64 8.85
C VAL A 149 -11.23 13.43 9.53
N ALA A 150 -11.62 12.19 9.79
CA ALA A 150 -12.90 11.89 10.46
C ALA A 150 -12.96 12.39 11.92
N ALA A 151 -11.80 12.48 12.58
CA ALA A 151 -11.67 13.01 13.94
C ALA A 151 -11.56 14.54 14.01
N GLY A 152 -11.59 15.21 12.85
CA GLY A 152 -11.47 16.66 12.73
C GLY A 152 -10.16 17.25 13.23
N LYS A 153 -9.07 16.49 13.11
CA LYS A 153 -7.73 16.93 13.51
C LYS A 153 -7.03 17.67 12.38
N LEU A 154 -5.82 18.16 12.65
CA LEU A 154 -5.01 18.80 11.62
C LEU A 154 -4.59 17.77 10.58
N PHE A 155 -4.88 18.05 9.30
CA PHE A 155 -4.48 17.21 8.18
C PHE A 155 -4.08 18.06 6.97
N GLY A 156 -3.27 17.49 6.09
CA GLY A 156 -2.81 18.17 4.87
C GLY A 156 -2.24 17.17 3.87
N LYS A 157 -2.20 17.58 2.60
CA LYS A 157 -1.62 16.79 1.51
C LYS A 157 -0.81 17.68 0.59
N SER A 158 0.25 17.12 0.02
CA SER A 158 1.08 17.79 -0.99
C SER A 158 0.38 17.86 -2.34
N ASN A 159 1.01 18.54 -3.30
CA ASN A 159 0.69 18.37 -4.70
C ASN A 159 0.94 16.92 -5.14
N PRO A 160 0.12 16.36 -6.05
CA PRO A 160 0.39 15.08 -6.67
C PRO A 160 1.59 15.22 -7.62
N ILE A 161 2.51 14.28 -7.53
CA ILE A 161 3.73 14.21 -8.34
C ILE A 161 3.69 12.95 -9.16
N GLN A 162 4.13 13.04 -10.41
CA GLN A 162 4.26 11.86 -11.26
C GLN A 162 5.72 11.38 -11.25
N LEU A 163 5.93 10.09 -11.01
CA LEU A 163 7.25 9.45 -11.09
C LEU A 163 7.13 8.02 -11.62
N THR A 164 8.24 7.49 -12.12
CA THR A 164 8.32 6.11 -12.60
C THR A 164 9.00 5.25 -11.56
N VAL A 165 8.26 4.36 -10.91
CA VAL A 165 8.81 3.51 -9.84
C VAL A 165 9.89 2.57 -10.37
N ALA A 166 10.94 2.36 -9.60
CA ALA A 166 12.06 1.50 -10.01
C ALA A 166 12.01 0.15 -9.28
N VAL A 167 12.48 -0.90 -9.93
CA VAL A 167 12.68 -2.21 -9.30
C VAL A 167 14.17 -2.43 -9.07
N ALA A 168 14.53 -3.06 -7.95
CA ALA A 168 15.91 -3.47 -7.69
C ALA A 168 16.47 -4.29 -8.88
N PRO A 169 17.73 -4.08 -9.29
CA PRO A 169 18.79 -3.30 -8.61
C PRO A 169 18.81 -1.80 -8.94
N ASN A 170 17.84 -1.28 -9.69
CA ASN A 170 17.81 0.14 -10.04
C ASN A 170 17.56 1.01 -8.81
N THR A 171 18.20 2.17 -8.75
CA THR A 171 18.01 3.14 -7.68
C THR A 171 16.55 3.66 -7.67
N PRO A 172 15.85 3.60 -6.54
CA PRO A 172 14.52 4.18 -6.43
C PRO A 172 14.52 5.68 -6.72
N PRO A 173 13.54 6.22 -7.48
CA PRO A 173 13.43 7.65 -7.74
C PRO A 173 13.04 8.42 -6.48
N ASP A 174 13.48 9.69 -6.40
CA ASP A 174 13.03 10.64 -5.39
C ASP A 174 11.75 11.36 -5.83
N MET A 175 11.02 11.96 -4.87
CA MET A 175 9.79 12.72 -5.11
C MET A 175 10.06 14.14 -5.65
N VAL A 176 10.75 14.23 -6.79
CA VAL A 176 11.13 15.49 -7.42
C VAL A 176 9.87 16.29 -7.80
N GLY A 177 9.81 17.56 -7.41
CA GLY A 177 8.64 18.42 -7.62
C GLY A 177 7.67 18.51 -6.44
N LEU A 178 8.01 17.91 -5.30
CA LEU A 178 7.26 18.08 -4.05
C LEU A 178 7.33 19.52 -3.57
N GLN A 179 6.16 20.07 -3.22
CA GLN A 179 6.04 21.41 -2.67
C GLN A 179 5.73 21.38 -1.18
N SER A 180 6.22 22.40 -0.46
CA SER A 180 5.87 22.65 0.93
C SER A 180 4.37 22.90 1.09
N PHE A 181 3.79 22.43 2.20
CA PHE A 181 2.37 22.64 2.51
C PHE A 181 2.15 22.75 4.03
N SER A 182 0.99 23.28 4.40
CA SER A 182 0.56 23.40 5.79
C SER A 182 -0.61 22.48 6.08
N LEU A 183 -0.69 21.96 7.31
CA LEU A 183 -1.88 21.28 7.80
C LEU A 183 -2.96 22.31 8.09
N VAL A 184 -4.17 22.01 7.65
CA VAL A 184 -5.34 22.87 7.85
C VAL A 184 -6.28 22.13 8.81
N PRO A 185 -6.87 22.81 9.80
CA PRO A 185 -8.01 22.26 10.53
C PRO A 185 -9.14 21.97 9.54
N GLU A 186 -10.11 21.10 9.90
CA GLU A 186 -11.29 20.88 9.06
C GLU A 186 -11.76 22.19 8.43
N PRO A 187 -11.89 22.24 7.10
CA PRO A 187 -12.18 23.49 6.44
C PRO A 187 -13.49 24.01 6.99
N SER A 188 -13.58 25.33 7.08
CA SER A 188 -14.75 26.08 7.50
C SER A 188 -16.02 25.76 6.70
N THR A 189 -16.04 24.75 5.83
CA THR A 189 -17.20 24.13 5.18
C THR A 189 -18.31 23.76 6.16
N MET A 190 -18.00 23.20 7.34
CA MET A 190 -19.05 22.97 8.35
C MET A 190 -19.57 24.27 8.93
N ALA A 191 -18.67 25.23 9.24
CA ALA A 191 -19.06 26.55 9.72
C ALA A 191 -19.89 27.32 8.68
N LEU A 192 -19.52 27.25 7.40
CA LEU A 192 -20.20 27.84 6.26
C LEU A 192 -21.50 27.11 5.93
N GLY A 193 -21.56 25.79 6.09
CA GLY A 193 -22.78 25.02 5.96
C GLY A 193 -23.78 25.38 7.05
N LEU A 194 -23.33 25.53 8.30
CA LEU A 194 -24.15 25.99 9.41
C LEU A 194 -24.57 27.46 9.24
N LEU A 195 -23.67 28.34 8.81
CA LEU A 195 -23.99 29.74 8.49
C LEU A 195 -24.97 29.85 7.33
N GLY A 196 -24.78 29.06 6.27
CA GLY A 196 -25.69 28.97 5.12
C GLY A 196 -27.06 28.45 5.53
N ALA A 197 -27.12 27.40 6.34
CA ALA A 197 -28.36 26.87 6.91
C ALA A 197 -29.05 27.88 7.83
N ALA A 198 -28.29 28.57 8.70
CA ALA A 198 -28.82 29.61 9.58
C ALA A 198 -29.38 30.79 8.78
N ALA A 199 -28.66 31.26 7.74
CA ALA A 199 -29.15 32.30 6.84
C ALA A 199 -30.42 31.88 6.08
N LEU A 200 -30.50 30.62 5.65
CA LEU A 200 -31.69 30.07 4.98
C LEU A 200 -32.90 29.98 5.93
N LEU A 201 -32.68 29.56 7.17
CA LEU A 201 -33.73 29.51 8.19
C LEU A 201 -34.20 30.91 8.60
N LEU A 202 -33.32 31.91 8.69
CA LEU A 202 -33.69 33.30 8.94
C LEU A 202 -34.49 33.90 7.77
N ARG A 203 -34.08 33.64 6.53
CA ARG A 203 -34.82 34.06 5.33
C ARG A 203 -36.20 33.41 5.22
N ARG A 204 -36.37 32.18 5.71
CA ARG A 204 -37.68 31.49 5.72
C ARG A 204 -38.65 32.04 6.78
N ARG A 205 -38.14 32.77 7.79
CA ARG A 205 -38.94 33.38 8.87
C ARG A 205 -39.28 34.85 8.61
N SER A 206 -38.71 35.44 7.56
CA SER A 206 -39.06 36.75 7.00
C SER A 206 -40.09 36.56 5.89
#